data_AF-A0A382MF56-F1
#
_entry.id   AF-A0A382MF56-F1
#
_cell.length_a   1.000
_cell.length_b   1.000
_cell.length_c   1.000
_cell.angle_alpha   90.00
_cell.angle_beta   90.00
_cell.angle_gamma   90.00
#
_symmetry.space_group_name_H-M   'P 1'
#
loop_
_entity.id
_entity.type
_entity.pdbx_description
1 polymer ?
#
loop_
_entity_poly.entity_id
_entity_poly.type
_entity_poly.pdbx_seq_one_letter_code
_entity_poly.pdbx_strand_id
1 'polypeptide(L)'
;MRTIKEVQQHKDNKGMIGYTTLGTNDLEKATEFYDALFKDLGLKKITPNDRLVLWSSKAGAAMLGIIKPFDGEAATSGNGIMVALLVNDAET
;
A
#
# COMPACT_ATOMS: atom_id res chain seq x y z
N MET A 1 -40.99 0.42 -5.17
CA MET A 1 -40.49 1.30 -4.09
C MET A 1 -39.62 0.45 -3.19
N ARG A 2 -38.29 0.44 -3.40
CA ARG A 2 -37.38 -0.34 -2.56
C ARG A 2 -37.04 0.45 -1.30
N THR A 3 -37.08 -0.22 -0.16
CA THR A 3 -37.05 0.36 1.18
C THR A 3 -35.67 0.88 1.55
N ILE A 4 -35.63 1.87 2.45
CA ILE A 4 -34.44 2.60 2.96
C ILE A 4 -33.27 1.69 3.41
N LYS A 5 -33.50 0.38 3.59
CA LYS A 5 -32.44 -0.62 3.88
C LYS A 5 -31.42 -0.79 2.75
N GLU A 6 -31.76 -0.54 1.48
CA GLU A 6 -30.80 -0.63 0.36
C GLU A 6 -29.88 0.60 0.25
N VAL A 7 -30.27 1.75 0.84
CA VAL A 7 -29.47 2.98 0.83
C VAL A 7 -28.33 2.94 1.86
N GLN A 8 -28.36 1.98 2.81
CA GLN A 8 -27.36 1.87 3.87
C GLN A 8 -26.21 0.90 3.56
N GLN A 9 -26.21 0.22 2.40
CA GLN A 9 -25.19 -0.79 2.07
C GLN A 9 -23.83 -0.20 1.62
N HIS A 10 -23.69 1.13 1.64
CA HIS A 10 -22.46 1.84 1.27
C HIS A 10 -21.70 2.48 2.45
N LYS A 11 -22.08 2.21 3.71
CA LYS A 11 -21.44 2.87 4.87
C LYS A 11 -20.16 2.23 5.41
N ASP A 12 -19.75 1.08 4.90
CA ASP A 12 -18.46 0.47 5.22
C ASP A 12 -17.70 0.19 3.92
N ASN A 13 -17.14 1.22 3.28
CA ASN A 13 -16.12 0.98 2.25
C ASN A 13 -14.82 0.55 2.94
N LYS A 14 -14.84 -0.63 3.56
CA LYS A 14 -13.66 -1.35 3.98
C LYS A 14 -12.97 -1.78 2.68
N GLY A 15 -11.86 -1.13 2.32
CA GLY A 15 -11.15 -1.46 1.10
C GLY A 15 -10.90 -2.96 1.03
N MET A 16 -11.32 -3.61 -0.07
CA MET A 16 -11.21 -5.08 -0.24
C MET A 16 -9.75 -5.56 -0.11
N ILE A 17 -8.79 -4.71 -0.45
CA ILE A 17 -7.35 -4.97 -0.29
C ILE A 17 -6.86 -4.23 0.97
N GLY A 18 -6.36 -5.00 1.95
CA GLY A 18 -5.74 -4.43 3.14
C GLY A 18 -4.35 -3.85 2.84
N TYR A 19 -3.53 -4.60 2.10
CA TYR A 19 -2.24 -4.15 1.61
C TYR A 19 -1.74 -5.01 0.45
N THR A 20 -0.79 -4.49 -0.31
CA THR A 20 -0.01 -5.22 -1.32
C THR A 20 1.47 -5.04 -1.00
N THR A 21 2.28 -6.09 -1.20
CA THR A 21 3.73 -6.03 -0.97
C THR A 21 4.51 -6.18 -2.27
N LEU A 22 5.62 -5.47 -2.36
CA LEU A 22 6.65 -5.63 -3.38
C LEU A 22 7.93 -6.14 -2.71
N GLY A 23 8.57 -7.17 -3.30
CA GLY A 23 9.81 -7.71 -2.79
C GLY A 23 10.99 -6.75 -3.00
N THR A 24 11.91 -6.69 -2.03
CA THR A 24 13.18 -5.96 -2.18
C THR A 24 14.37 -6.78 -1.69
N ASN A 25 15.52 -6.60 -2.34
CA ASN A 25 16.82 -7.14 -1.92
C ASN A 25 17.56 -6.21 -0.95
N ASP A 26 17.11 -4.95 -0.84
CA ASP A 26 17.68 -3.93 0.05
C ASP A 26 16.52 -3.11 0.64
N LEU A 27 16.18 -3.41 1.90
CA LEU A 27 15.03 -2.77 2.56
C LEU A 27 15.30 -1.31 2.89
N GLU A 28 16.54 -0.96 3.20
CA GLU A 28 16.92 0.40 3.56
C GLU A 28 16.81 1.32 2.34
N LYS A 29 17.45 0.95 1.22
CA LYS A 29 17.36 1.73 -0.03
C LYS A 29 15.95 1.80 -0.57
N ALA A 30 15.19 0.71 -0.50
CA ALA A 30 13.78 0.73 -0.91
C ALA A 30 12.96 1.67 -0.02
N THR A 31 13.18 1.65 1.30
CA THR A 31 12.49 2.55 2.23
C THR A 31 12.82 4.00 1.94
N GLU A 32 14.07 4.35 1.69
CA GLU A 32 14.47 5.72 1.31
C GLU A 32 13.78 6.18 0.03
N PHE A 33 13.73 5.32 -1.00
CA PHE A 33 13.04 5.62 -2.25
C PHE A 33 11.54 5.90 -2.04
N TYR A 34 10.85 5.00 -1.33
CA TYR A 34 9.41 5.15 -1.10
C TYR A 34 9.07 6.26 -0.10
N ASP A 35 9.93 6.53 0.89
CA ASP A 35 9.79 7.69 1.76
C ASP A 35 9.88 8.99 0.96
N ALA A 36 10.82 9.09 0.02
CA ALA A 36 10.94 10.25 -0.86
C ALA A 36 9.72 10.39 -1.79
N LEU A 37 9.26 9.28 -2.40
CA LEU A 37 8.10 9.25 -3.29
C LEU A 37 6.80 9.66 -2.57
N PHE A 38 6.65 9.25 -1.31
CA PHE A 38 5.42 9.42 -0.55
C PHE A 38 5.38 10.64 0.36
N LYS A 39 6.50 11.37 0.43
CA LYS A 39 6.66 12.56 1.25
C LYS A 39 5.52 13.57 1.05
N ASP A 40 5.18 13.83 -0.21
CA ASP A 40 4.22 14.87 -0.56
C ASP A 40 2.78 14.33 -0.69
N LEU A 41 2.61 13.00 -0.72
CA LEU A 41 1.31 12.32 -0.81
C LEU A 41 0.62 12.12 0.56
N GLY A 42 1.26 12.55 1.66
CA GLY A 42 0.70 12.44 3.01
C GLY A 42 0.58 11.00 3.55
N LEU A 43 1.25 10.05 2.91
CA LEU A 43 1.31 8.66 3.36
C LEU A 43 2.24 8.54 4.57
N LYS A 44 1.79 7.80 5.59
CA LYS A 44 2.53 7.57 6.82
C LYS A 44 3.20 6.21 6.81
N LYS A 45 4.49 6.21 7.11
CA LYS A 45 5.29 4.99 7.27
C LYS A 45 4.93 4.24 8.56
N ILE A 46 4.83 2.92 8.46
CA ILE A 46 4.60 1.97 9.53
C ILE A 46 5.65 0.88 9.38
N THR A 47 6.38 0.56 10.45
CA THR A 47 7.42 -0.48 10.45
C THR A 47 7.04 -1.58 11.45
N PRO A 48 6.30 -2.62 11.03
CA PRO A 48 5.85 -3.67 11.94
C PRO A 48 7.00 -4.56 12.46
N ASN A 49 8.06 -4.72 11.67
CA ASN A 49 9.25 -5.51 11.98
C ASN A 49 10.39 -5.21 10.97
N ASP A 50 11.55 -5.83 11.17
CA ASP A 50 12.77 -5.60 10.38
C ASP A 50 12.74 -6.13 8.92
N ARG A 51 11.62 -6.74 8.51
CA ARG A 51 11.44 -7.29 7.17
C ARG A 51 10.44 -6.52 6.32
N LEU A 52 9.58 -5.69 6.94
CA LEU A 52 8.43 -5.08 6.29
C LEU A 52 8.33 -3.60 6.68
N VAL A 53 8.18 -2.76 5.66
CA VAL A 53 7.76 -1.37 5.81
C VAL A 53 6.49 -1.16 5.01
N LEU A 54 5.51 -0.47 5.58
CA LEU A 54 4.21 -0.16 4.99
C LEU A 54 3.98 1.35 4.96
N TRP A 55 3.24 1.82 3.98
CA TRP A 55 2.76 3.20 3.91
C TRP A 55 1.25 3.21 3.72
N SER A 56 0.57 4.08 4.47
CA SER A 56 -0.88 4.25 4.44
C SER A 56 -1.26 5.72 4.52
N SER A 57 -2.30 6.13 3.78
CA SER A 57 -2.83 7.50 3.86
C SER A 57 -3.67 7.73 5.12
N LYS A 58 -4.35 6.69 5.62
CA LYS A 58 -5.18 6.74 6.85
C LYS A 58 -5.50 5.34 7.36
N ALA A 59 -5.91 5.26 8.63
CA ALA A 59 -6.40 4.02 9.21
C ALA A 59 -7.53 3.41 8.34
N GLY A 60 -7.38 2.12 8.02
CA GLY A 60 -8.35 1.37 7.20
C GLY A 60 -8.25 1.59 5.68
N ALA A 61 -7.33 2.43 5.19
CA ALA A 61 -7.00 2.50 3.77
C ALA A 61 -6.09 1.34 3.36
N ALA A 62 -6.16 0.95 2.08
CA ALA A 62 -5.20 0.03 1.47
C ALA A 62 -3.77 0.59 1.60
N MET A 63 -2.81 -0.30 1.84
CA MET A 63 -1.40 0.06 2.07
C MET A 63 -0.50 -0.52 0.98
N LEU A 64 0.59 0.18 0.66
CA LEU A 64 1.71 -0.39 -0.08
C LEU A 64 2.80 -0.78 0.91
N GLY A 65 3.38 -1.98 0.75
CA GLY A 65 4.51 -2.43 1.52
C GLY A 65 5.70 -2.86 0.68
N ILE A 66 6.89 -2.74 1.23
CA ILE A 66 8.11 -3.35 0.72
C ILE A 66 8.61 -4.34 1.73
N ILE A 67 8.95 -5.53 1.25
CA ILE A 67 9.22 -6.69 2.11
C ILE A 67 10.45 -7.46 1.66
N LYS A 68 11.25 -7.93 2.63
CA LYS A 68 12.26 -8.98 2.38
C LYS A 68 11.55 -10.32 2.15
N PRO A 69 11.78 -11.02 1.02
CA PRO A 69 11.14 -12.31 0.72
C PRO A 69 11.20 -13.29 1.88
N PHE A 70 10.12 -14.06 2.07
CA PHE A 70 10.00 -14.97 3.22
C PHE A 70 10.78 -16.26 3.07
N ASP A 71 10.90 -16.75 1.85
CA ASP A 71 11.73 -17.89 1.50
C ASP A 71 13.24 -17.60 1.59
N GLY A 72 13.64 -16.33 1.66
CA GLY A 72 15.04 -15.91 1.72
C GLY A 72 15.73 -15.84 0.36
N GLU A 73 15.01 -16.15 -0.72
CA GLU A 73 15.51 -16.01 -2.08
C GLU A 73 15.55 -14.54 -2.50
N ALA A 74 16.29 -14.26 -3.56
CA ALA A 74 16.35 -12.90 -4.12
C ALA A 74 14.97 -12.45 -4.59
N ALA A 75 14.59 -11.23 -4.22
CA ALA A 75 13.38 -10.58 -4.73
C ALA A 75 13.47 -10.43 -6.25
N THR A 76 12.37 -10.77 -6.93
CA THR A 76 12.21 -10.65 -8.39
C THR A 76 10.96 -9.85 -8.72
N SER A 77 10.91 -9.29 -9.93
CA SER A 77 9.68 -8.72 -10.47
C SER A 77 8.78 -9.83 -11.02
N GLY A 78 7.49 -9.82 -10.65
CA GLY A 78 6.50 -10.69 -11.27
C GLY A 78 6.07 -10.15 -12.63
N ASN A 79 5.99 -11.02 -13.65
CA ASN A 79 5.50 -10.63 -14.97
C ASN A 79 4.04 -10.14 -14.87
N GLY A 80 3.79 -8.88 -15.21
CA GLY A 80 2.46 -8.24 -15.16
C GLY A 80 2.08 -7.61 -13.82
N ILE A 81 2.97 -7.59 -12.82
CA ILE A 81 2.69 -6.90 -11.55
C ILE A 81 2.69 -5.39 -11.76
N MET A 82 1.59 -4.75 -11.36
CA MET A 82 1.41 -3.31 -11.37
C MET A 82 0.62 -2.89 -10.13
N VAL A 83 1.09 -1.85 -9.44
CA VAL A 83 0.36 -1.20 -8.36
C VAL A 83 0.04 0.23 -8.79
N ALA A 84 -1.25 0.55 -8.84
CA ALA A 84 -1.70 1.90 -9.15
C ALA A 84 -1.90 2.69 -7.85
N LEU A 85 -1.31 3.87 -7.77
CA LEU A 85 -1.50 4.81 -6.67
C LEU A 85 -2.53 5.85 -7.10
N LEU A 86 -3.60 5.99 -6.31
CA LEU A 86 -4.58 7.03 -6.53
C LEU A 86 -4.09 8.34 -5.90
N VAL A 87 -3.84 9.32 -6.74
CA VAL A 87 -3.45 10.69 -6.36
C VAL A 87 -4.56 11.66 -6.74
N ASN A 88 -4.58 12.84 -6.11
CA ASN A 88 -5.66 13.81 -6.32
C ASN A 88 -5.52 14.58 -7.64
N ASP A 89 -4.30 14.70 -8.15
CA ASP A 89 -3.97 15.37 -9.40
C ASP A 89 -2.73 14.73 -10.03
N ALA A 90 -2.39 15.15 -11.25
CA ALA A 90 -1.28 14.55 -12.02
C ALA A 90 0.08 15.21 -11.73
N GLU A 91 0.11 16.32 -11.01
CA GLU A 91 1.32 17.12 -10.80
C GLU A 91 1.92 16.96 -9.39
N THR A 92 1.18 16.31 -8.48
CA THR A 92 1.60 16.03 -7.10
C THR A 92 1.30 14.60 -6.66
#